data_AF-A0A3S3K162-F1
#
_entry.id   AF-A0A3S3K162-F1
#
_cell.length_a   1.000
_cell.length_b   1.000
_cell.length_c   1.000
_cell.angle_alpha   90.00
_cell.angle_beta   90.00
_cell.angle_gamma   90.00
#
_symmetry.space_group_name_H-M   'P 1'
#
loop_
_entity.id
_entity.type
_entity.pdbx_description
1 polymer ?
#
loop_
_entity_poly.entity_id
_entity_poly.type
_entity_poly.pdbx_seq_one_letter_code
_entity_poly.pdbx_strand_id
1 'polypeptide(L)'
;MGEIWIVPCDCWNEIAKNQKNCMRGLGDAVRAIVKQLDKQPVLLRSDDGENAPAQYRYVSGADFLELIFGLLYDRYAIEDLPKLVEKTYENDFRPLADMIFEHDDTEIAQGMDFSVTCSETNRSELPDKRLEYWTKWIGEADYTWVCPLWFPQGMTVSQKHPRRLDIPTLLLSGEYDPATPTHWHIVRPKAFLLGRSSCFAGLGTM
;
A
#
# COMPACT_ATOMS: atom_id res chain seq x y z
N MET A 1 13.83 -20.30 -31.05
CA MET A 1 12.94 -20.61 -29.91
C MET A 1 13.68 -20.18 -28.68
N GLY A 2 13.39 -18.99 -28.16
CA GLY A 2 14.03 -18.44 -26.96
C GLY A 2 13.28 -18.92 -25.74
N GLU A 3 13.99 -19.54 -24.80
CA GLU A 3 13.45 -19.98 -23.52
C GLU A 3 13.09 -18.74 -22.69
N ILE A 4 11.79 -18.57 -22.42
CA ILE A 4 11.32 -17.63 -21.40
C ILE A 4 11.62 -18.31 -20.06
N TRP A 5 12.65 -17.80 -19.38
CA TRP A 5 12.98 -18.21 -18.02
C TRP A 5 11.82 -17.80 -17.10
N ILE A 6 10.95 -18.77 -16.78
CA ILE A 6 9.99 -18.65 -15.68
C ILE A 6 10.80 -18.83 -14.40
N VAL A 7 11.21 -17.73 -13.79
CA VAL A 7 11.90 -17.78 -12.50
C VAL A 7 10.88 -18.17 -11.42
N PRO A 8 11.14 -19.23 -10.62
CA PRO A 8 10.30 -19.55 -9.46
C PRO A 8 10.31 -18.40 -8.44
N CYS A 9 9.18 -18.14 -7.79
CA CYS A 9 8.96 -17.01 -6.87
C CYS A 9 9.72 -17.09 -5.53
N ASP A 10 10.78 -17.90 -5.43
CA ASP A 10 11.46 -18.24 -4.16
C ASP A 10 12.98 -17.94 -4.21
N CYS A 11 13.39 -16.80 -4.78
CA CYS A 11 14.81 -16.51 -5.02
C CYS A 11 15.43 -15.47 -4.07
N TRP A 12 15.02 -15.45 -2.78
CA TRP A 12 15.43 -14.36 -1.87
C TRP A 12 16.49 -14.70 -0.81
N ASN A 13 16.87 -15.97 -0.64
CA ASN A 13 17.78 -16.35 0.44
C ASN A 13 19.25 -15.89 0.25
N GLU A 14 19.61 -15.31 -0.89
CA GLU A 14 20.99 -14.93 -1.23
C GLU A 14 21.28 -13.41 -1.22
N ILE A 15 20.33 -12.55 -1.59
CA ILE A 15 20.61 -11.10 -1.78
C ILE A 15 20.83 -10.37 -0.43
N ALA A 16 20.07 -10.73 0.61
CA ALA A 16 20.16 -10.06 1.92
C ALA A 16 21.46 -10.36 2.70
N LYS A 17 22.19 -11.43 2.37
CA LYS A 17 23.32 -11.90 3.18
C LYS A 17 24.63 -11.11 2.97
N ASN A 18 24.77 -10.35 1.89
CA ASN A 18 26.06 -9.73 1.50
C ASN A 18 26.07 -8.19 1.43
N GLN A 19 24.98 -7.51 1.80
CA GLN A 19 24.91 -6.04 1.77
C GLN A 19 25.41 -5.43 3.09
N LYS A 20 26.56 -4.74 3.05
CA LYS A 20 27.20 -4.15 4.25
C LYS A 20 26.47 -2.91 4.81
N ASN A 21 25.58 -2.30 4.04
CA ASN A 21 24.89 -1.05 4.36
C ASN A 21 23.39 -1.20 4.64
N CYS A 22 22.90 -2.43 4.89
CA CYS A 22 21.51 -2.62 5.28
C CYS A 22 21.26 -2.06 6.68
N MET A 23 20.30 -1.12 6.80
CA MET A 23 19.73 -0.75 8.09
C MET A 23 19.13 -2.00 8.75
N ARG A 24 19.74 -2.45 9.85
CA ARG A 24 19.22 -3.57 10.64
C ARG A 24 18.08 -3.07 11.52
N GLY A 25 17.02 -3.87 11.66
CA GLY A 25 15.90 -3.53 12.54
C GLY A 25 14.92 -2.51 11.97
N LEU A 26 14.88 -2.29 10.64
CA LEU A 26 13.92 -1.36 9.99
C LEU A 26 12.47 -1.61 10.44
N GLY A 27 12.03 -2.88 10.47
CA GLY A 27 10.69 -3.22 10.93
C GLY A 27 10.43 -2.92 12.41
N ASP A 28 11.46 -3.01 13.27
CA ASP A 28 11.35 -2.62 14.68
C ASP A 28 11.29 -1.10 14.84
N ALA A 29 12.06 -0.35 14.04
CA ALA A 29 12.01 1.10 14.00
C ALA A 29 10.62 1.60 13.56
N VAL A 30 10.06 1.04 12.48
CA VAL A 30 8.68 1.35 12.03
C VAL A 30 7.68 1.07 13.16
N ARG A 31 7.77 -0.09 13.82
CA ARG A 31 6.91 -0.43 14.97
C ARG A 31 7.00 0.58 16.11
N ALA A 32 8.21 1.05 16.42
CA ALA A 32 8.43 2.02 17.48
C ALA A 32 7.86 3.39 17.12
N ILE A 33 8.11 3.87 15.89
CA ILE A 33 7.58 5.15 15.38
C ILE A 33 6.05 5.14 15.41
N VAL A 34 5.42 4.10 14.86
CA VAL A 34 3.95 4.00 14.82
C VAL A 34 3.36 4.08 16.22
N LYS A 35 3.92 3.33 17.18
CA LYS A 35 3.47 3.37 18.58
C LYS A 35 3.65 4.75 19.22
N GLN A 36 4.74 5.44 18.91
CA GLN A 36 5.02 6.79 19.40
C GLN A 36 3.99 7.79 18.84
N LEU A 37 3.84 7.83 17.51
CA LEU A 37 2.92 8.74 16.82
C LEU A 37 1.45 8.44 17.13
N ASP A 38 1.10 7.18 17.37
CA ASP A 38 -0.23 6.79 17.81
C ASP A 38 -0.59 7.26 19.21
N LYS A 39 0.41 7.35 20.09
CA LYS A 39 0.25 7.83 21.46
C LYS A 39 0.27 9.35 21.51
N GLN A 40 1.09 9.99 20.69
CA GLN A 40 1.24 11.42 20.61
C GLN A 40 1.49 11.83 19.15
N PRO A 41 0.43 12.12 18.38
CA PRO A 41 0.57 12.63 17.02
C PRO A 41 1.41 13.90 17.02
N VAL A 42 2.30 14.03 16.04
CA VAL A 42 3.16 15.20 15.90
C VAL A 42 2.48 16.23 15.01
N LEU A 43 2.53 17.51 15.40
CA LEU A 43 2.08 18.60 14.54
C LEU A 43 3.22 18.98 13.60
N LEU A 44 3.10 18.61 12.33
CA LEU A 44 4.03 19.01 11.29
C LEU A 44 3.59 20.34 10.68
N ARG A 45 4.58 21.08 10.17
CA ARG A 45 4.41 22.34 9.46
C ARG A 45 5.08 22.20 8.10
N SER A 46 4.43 22.66 7.03
CA SER A 46 5.03 22.70 5.71
C SER A 46 6.19 23.68 5.67
N ASP A 47 7.13 23.47 4.75
CA ASP A 47 8.15 24.47 4.47
C ASP A 47 7.53 25.79 3.98
N ASP A 48 8.29 26.87 4.17
CA ASP A 48 7.91 28.22 3.73
C ASP A 48 8.04 28.33 2.21
N GLY A 49 7.01 27.86 1.49
CA GLY A 49 6.90 28.04 0.05
C GLY A 49 6.75 29.50 -0.33
N GLU A 50 7.35 29.93 -1.45
CA GLU A 50 7.54 31.36 -1.78
C GLU A 50 6.25 32.20 -1.89
N ASN A 51 5.05 31.62 -1.94
CA ASN A 51 3.79 32.38 -2.01
C ASN A 51 2.57 31.67 -1.38
N ALA A 52 2.77 30.68 -0.50
CA ALA A 52 1.69 29.94 0.15
C ALA A 52 1.78 30.06 1.67
N PRO A 53 0.64 30.21 2.40
CA PRO A 53 0.66 30.16 3.85
C PRO A 53 1.11 28.78 4.32
N ALA A 54 1.92 28.73 5.38
CA ALA A 54 2.36 27.47 5.98
C ALA A 54 1.14 26.61 6.36
N GLN A 55 1.16 25.36 5.94
CA GLN A 55 0.17 24.36 6.28
C GLN A 55 0.60 23.60 7.54
N TYR A 56 -0.39 23.11 8.29
CA TYR A 56 -0.15 22.35 9.51
C TYR A 56 -0.99 21.09 9.50
N ARG A 57 -0.40 19.95 9.86
CA ARG A 57 -1.08 18.65 9.90
C ARG A 57 -0.60 17.85 11.10
N TYR A 58 -1.54 17.30 11.86
CA TYR A 58 -1.21 16.26 12.83
C TYR A 58 -0.95 14.95 12.09
N VAL A 59 0.16 14.30 12.39
CA VAL A 59 0.56 13.02 11.78
C VAL A 59 0.59 11.95 12.86
N SER A 60 -0.26 10.95 12.68
CA SER A 60 -0.40 9.77 13.54
C SER A 60 0.45 8.59 13.05
N GLY A 61 0.40 7.48 13.79
CA GLY A 61 1.02 6.24 13.32
C GLY A 61 0.35 5.67 12.08
N ALA A 62 -0.97 5.88 11.91
CA ALA A 62 -1.71 5.47 10.72
C ALA A 62 -1.28 6.29 9.48
N ASP A 63 -1.17 7.61 9.61
CA ASP A 63 -0.66 8.48 8.54
C ASP A 63 0.77 8.08 8.10
N PHE A 64 1.63 7.72 9.06
CA PHE A 64 2.99 7.26 8.76
C PHE A 64 3.00 5.91 8.00
N LEU A 65 2.08 5.00 8.33
CA LEU A 65 1.94 3.74 7.61
C LEU A 65 1.34 3.92 6.22
N GLU A 66 0.41 4.86 6.05
CA GLU A 66 -0.13 5.22 4.75
C GLU A 66 0.97 5.77 3.84
N LEU A 67 1.81 6.67 4.36
CA LEU A 67 2.98 7.17 3.61
C LEU A 67 3.93 6.03 3.23
N ILE A 68 4.28 5.14 4.17
CA ILE A 68 5.10 3.96 3.88
C ILE A 68 4.47 3.12 2.77
N PHE A 69 3.17 2.87 2.82
CA PHE A 69 2.46 2.11 1.80
C PHE A 69 2.56 2.78 0.42
N GLY A 70 2.37 4.10 0.34
CA GLY A 70 2.59 4.88 -0.88
C GLY A 70 4.01 4.76 -1.43
N LEU A 71 5.02 4.87 -0.56
CA LEU A 71 6.43 4.71 -0.95
C LEU A 71 6.77 3.29 -1.44
N LEU A 72 6.10 2.26 -0.92
CA LEU A 72 6.27 0.87 -1.38
C LEU A 72 5.63 0.63 -2.76
N TYR A 73 4.66 1.47 -3.14
CA TYR A 73 3.99 1.39 -4.44
C TYR A 73 4.84 2.01 -5.56
N ASP A 74 5.59 3.07 -5.25
CA ASP A 74 6.47 3.75 -6.22
C ASP A 74 7.91 3.23 -6.17
N ARG A 75 8.38 2.73 -7.33
CA ARG A 75 9.70 2.10 -7.47
C ARG A 75 10.88 3.03 -7.17
N TYR A 76 10.71 4.34 -7.32
CA TYR A 76 11.74 5.34 -7.08
C TYR A 76 11.64 5.89 -5.66
N ALA A 77 10.42 6.11 -5.17
CA ALA A 77 10.19 6.65 -3.83
C ALA A 77 10.61 5.66 -2.72
N ILE A 78 10.60 4.35 -2.98
CA ILE A 78 11.07 3.36 -1.99
C ILE A 78 12.53 3.55 -1.57
N GLU A 79 13.37 4.17 -2.41
CA GLU A 79 14.79 4.42 -2.09
C GLU A 79 14.94 5.38 -0.89
N ASP A 80 13.96 6.26 -0.66
CA ASP A 80 13.98 7.21 0.45
C ASP A 80 13.47 6.60 1.77
N LEU A 81 12.80 5.45 1.72
CA LEU A 81 12.15 4.84 2.88
C LEU A 81 13.11 4.55 4.04
N PRO A 82 14.33 3.99 3.84
CA PRO A 82 15.26 3.78 4.94
C PRO A 82 15.66 5.09 5.64
N LYS A 83 15.91 6.16 4.87
CA LYS A 83 16.28 7.48 5.40
C LYS A 83 15.12 8.14 6.13
N LEU A 84 13.91 8.06 5.58
CA LEU A 84 12.69 8.55 6.24
C LEU A 84 12.51 7.87 7.61
N VAL A 85 12.61 6.53 7.67
CA VAL A 85 12.45 5.78 8.91
C VAL A 85 13.56 6.12 9.91
N GLU A 86 14.82 6.17 9.47
CA GLU A 86 15.95 6.54 10.33
C GLU A 86 15.76 7.93 10.94
N LYS A 87 15.48 8.95 10.12
CA LYS A 87 15.31 10.34 10.58
C LYS A 87 14.11 10.49 11.51
N THR A 88 12.99 9.86 11.18
CA THR A 88 11.79 9.87 12.02
C THR A 88 12.06 9.18 13.36
N TYR A 89 12.81 8.08 13.38
CA TYR A 89 13.21 7.39 14.62
C TYR A 89 14.12 8.27 15.50
N GLU A 90 14.97 9.10 14.89
CA GLU A 90 15.81 10.09 15.56
C GLU A 90 15.03 11.35 16.03
N ASN A 91 13.71 11.41 15.80
CA ASN A 91 12.84 12.57 16.01
C ASN A 91 13.17 13.78 15.11
N ASP A 92 13.83 13.53 13.97
CA ASP A 92 13.99 14.50 12.89
C ASP A 92 12.84 14.34 11.89
N PHE A 93 11.78 15.11 12.09
CA PHE A 93 10.55 15.03 11.30
C PHE A 93 10.59 15.84 10.00
N ARG A 94 11.70 16.48 9.65
CA ARG A 94 11.80 17.28 8.41
C ARG A 94 11.48 16.45 7.15
N PRO A 95 12.11 15.27 6.92
CA PRO A 95 11.78 14.45 5.75
C PRO A 95 10.33 13.97 5.72
N LEU A 96 9.76 13.73 6.91
CA LEU A 96 8.35 13.34 7.03
C LEU A 96 7.43 14.50 6.66
N ALA A 97 7.75 15.73 7.08
CA ALA A 97 6.99 16.92 6.70
C ALA A 97 7.07 17.15 5.19
N ASP A 98 8.26 17.06 4.59
CA ASP A 98 8.46 17.25 3.15
C ASP A 98 7.55 16.33 2.32
N MET A 99 7.49 15.04 2.68
CA MET A 99 6.64 14.06 1.99
C MET A 99 5.15 14.23 2.26
N ILE A 100 4.75 14.60 3.49
CA ILE A 100 3.34 14.76 3.86
C ILE A 100 2.68 15.96 3.18
N PHE A 101 3.48 17.00 2.87
CA PHE A 101 3.00 18.21 2.19
C PHE A 101 3.31 18.22 0.69
N GLU A 102 3.83 17.12 0.13
CA GLU A 102 3.89 16.93 -1.31
C GLU A 102 2.46 16.95 -1.87
N HIS A 103 2.24 17.70 -2.96
CA HIS A 103 0.89 17.93 -3.48
C HIS A 103 0.31 16.63 -4.04
N ASP A 104 -0.92 16.31 -3.64
CA ASP A 104 -1.65 15.17 -4.16
C ASP A 104 -2.93 15.62 -4.87
N ASP A 105 -3.07 15.28 -6.16
CA ASP A 105 -4.22 15.61 -7.03
C ASP A 105 -5.30 14.49 -6.99
N THR A 106 -5.48 13.81 -5.85
CA THR A 106 -6.31 12.58 -5.75
C THR A 106 -7.79 12.79 -5.45
N GLU A 107 -8.28 14.01 -5.21
CA GLU A 107 -9.65 14.23 -4.69
C GLU A 107 -10.76 13.61 -5.57
N ILE A 108 -10.64 13.70 -6.90
CA ILE A 108 -11.62 13.09 -7.82
C ILE A 108 -11.48 11.56 -7.84
N ALA A 109 -10.25 11.05 -7.78
CA ALA A 109 -9.98 9.61 -7.81
C ALA A 109 -10.56 8.91 -6.58
N GLN A 110 -10.45 9.52 -5.40
CA GLN A 110 -10.98 8.97 -4.16
C GLN A 110 -12.51 8.88 -4.17
N GLY A 111 -13.22 9.93 -4.62
CA GLY A 111 -14.67 9.90 -4.73
C GLY A 111 -15.17 8.84 -5.73
N MET A 112 -14.42 8.61 -6.81
CA MET A 112 -14.72 7.54 -7.77
C MET A 112 -14.46 6.16 -7.16
N ASP A 113 -13.37 5.98 -6.42
CA ASP A 113 -13.07 4.73 -5.73
C ASP A 113 -14.18 4.36 -4.75
N PHE A 114 -14.62 5.29 -3.90
CA PHE A 114 -15.75 5.05 -3.00
C PHE A 114 -17.02 4.64 -3.75
N SER A 115 -17.29 5.28 -4.89
CA SER A 115 -18.48 4.96 -5.71
C SER A 115 -18.43 3.53 -6.28
N VAL A 116 -17.26 3.09 -6.76
CA VAL A 116 -17.08 1.74 -7.32
C VAL A 116 -16.98 0.69 -6.21
N THR A 117 -16.06 0.89 -5.26
CA THR A 117 -15.75 -0.10 -4.22
C THR A 117 -16.95 -0.38 -3.32
N CYS A 118 -17.68 0.67 -2.89
CA CYS A 118 -18.85 0.50 -2.03
C CYS A 118 -20.08 -0.07 -2.76
N SER A 119 -20.13 -0.01 -4.10
CA SER A 119 -21.23 -0.59 -4.89
C SER A 119 -20.95 -2.01 -5.40
N GLU A 120 -19.68 -2.43 -5.47
CA GLU A 120 -19.26 -3.73 -5.99
C GLU A 120 -18.82 -4.76 -4.94
N THR A 121 -18.53 -4.31 -3.72
CA THR A 121 -17.94 -5.17 -2.68
C THR A 121 -18.85 -5.23 -1.48
N ASN A 122 -19.24 -6.44 -1.09
CA ASN A 122 -19.85 -6.65 0.23
C ASN A 122 -18.80 -6.37 1.29
N ARG A 123 -19.21 -5.66 2.36
CA ARG A 123 -18.36 -5.27 3.49
C ARG A 123 -17.45 -6.43 3.89
N SER A 124 -16.14 -6.23 3.78
CA SER A 124 -15.16 -7.17 4.33
C SER A 124 -15.27 -7.11 5.84
N GLU A 125 -15.49 -8.26 6.48
CA GLU A 125 -15.21 -8.40 7.91
C GLU A 125 -13.70 -8.46 8.03
N LEU A 126 -13.09 -7.39 8.56
CA LEU A 126 -11.69 -7.47 8.94
C LEU A 126 -11.52 -8.53 10.03
N PRO A 127 -10.51 -9.39 9.94
CA PRO A 127 -10.15 -10.24 11.06
C PRO A 127 -9.84 -9.38 12.28
N ASP A 128 -10.37 -9.74 13.45
CA ASP A 128 -10.16 -9.04 14.72
C ASP A 128 -8.69 -9.15 15.15
N LYS A 129 -7.87 -8.24 14.60
CA LYS A 129 -6.45 -8.11 14.91
C LYS A 129 -6.19 -6.82 15.67
N ARG A 130 -6.95 -6.59 16.74
CA ARG A 130 -6.94 -5.36 17.56
C ARG A 130 -5.63 -5.04 18.31
N LEU A 131 -4.54 -5.78 18.08
CA LEU A 131 -3.28 -5.67 18.83
C LEU A 131 -2.04 -5.45 17.95
N GLU A 132 -2.21 -5.32 16.64
CA GLU A 132 -1.10 -5.10 15.72
C GLU A 132 -0.88 -3.60 15.50
N TYR A 133 0.36 -3.17 15.21
CA TYR A 133 0.64 -1.73 15.08
C TYR A 133 -0.02 -1.10 13.85
N TRP A 134 -0.44 -1.91 12.88
CA TRP A 134 -1.13 -1.48 11.67
C TRP A 134 -2.65 -1.47 11.80
N THR A 135 -3.24 -1.83 12.95
CA THR A 135 -4.71 -1.92 13.10
C THR A 135 -5.41 -0.61 12.79
N LYS A 136 -4.90 0.53 13.26
CA LYS A 136 -5.51 1.83 12.99
C LYS A 136 -5.49 2.18 11.50
N TRP A 137 -4.33 1.99 10.87
CA TRP A 137 -4.16 2.17 9.43
C TRP A 137 -5.15 1.31 8.62
N ILE A 138 -5.28 0.02 8.95
CA ILE A 138 -6.27 -0.85 8.31
C ILE A 138 -7.70 -0.31 8.51
N GLY A 139 -8.05 0.15 9.72
CA GLY A 139 -9.39 0.69 9.98
C GLY A 139 -9.71 1.97 9.21
N GLU A 140 -8.70 2.74 8.83
CA GLU A 140 -8.87 3.91 7.94
C GLU A 140 -9.00 3.47 6.47
N ALA A 141 -8.27 2.43 6.07
CA ALA A 141 -8.22 1.89 4.71
C ALA A 141 -9.37 0.92 4.35
N ASP A 142 -10.12 0.37 5.32
CA ASP A 142 -11.08 -0.73 5.08
C ASP A 142 -12.46 -0.32 4.53
N TYR A 143 -12.67 0.98 4.33
CA TYR A 143 -13.89 1.63 3.85
C TYR A 143 -15.17 1.30 4.66
N THR A 144 -15.05 0.63 5.80
CA THR A 144 -16.20 0.26 6.65
C THR A 144 -16.87 1.50 7.24
N TRP A 145 -16.13 2.58 7.42
CA TRP A 145 -16.63 3.87 7.88
C TRP A 145 -17.33 4.67 6.77
N VAL A 146 -16.84 4.60 5.52
CA VAL A 146 -17.34 5.44 4.40
C VAL A 146 -18.48 4.77 3.64
N CYS A 147 -18.44 3.47 3.40
CA CYS A 147 -19.44 2.79 2.58
C CYS A 147 -20.87 2.89 3.12
N PRO A 148 -21.15 2.82 4.44
CA PRO A 148 -22.51 3.06 4.97
C PRO A 148 -23.05 4.47 4.68
N LEU A 149 -22.16 5.45 4.48
CA LEU A 149 -22.49 6.83 4.17
C LEU A 149 -22.62 7.06 2.66
N TRP A 150 -21.75 6.44 1.87
CA TRP A 150 -21.66 6.61 0.41
C TRP A 150 -22.66 5.75 -0.37
N PHE A 151 -22.94 4.53 0.11
CA PHE A 151 -23.84 3.55 -0.52
C PHE A 151 -24.78 2.93 0.54
N PRO A 152 -25.93 3.58 0.82
CA PRO A 152 -26.81 3.19 1.92
C PRO A 152 -27.36 1.76 1.81
N GLN A 153 -27.72 1.18 2.96
CA GLN A 153 -28.28 -0.17 3.02
C GLN A 153 -29.57 -0.28 2.19
N GLY A 154 -29.65 -1.32 1.35
CA GLY A 154 -30.81 -1.60 0.49
C GLY A 154 -30.53 -1.42 -1.01
N MET A 155 -29.41 -0.82 -1.38
CA MET A 155 -28.93 -0.84 -2.76
C MET A 155 -28.34 -2.22 -3.10
N THR A 156 -28.66 -2.74 -4.28
CA THR A 156 -28.15 -4.03 -4.75
C THR A 156 -26.67 -3.91 -5.09
N VAL A 157 -25.81 -4.59 -4.33
CA VAL A 157 -24.39 -4.75 -4.66
C VAL A 157 -24.27 -5.57 -5.94
N SER A 158 -23.42 -5.12 -6.86
CA SER A 158 -23.15 -5.86 -8.09
C SER A 158 -22.53 -7.22 -7.76
N GLN A 159 -23.18 -8.31 -8.16
CA GLN A 159 -22.63 -9.65 -7.94
C GLN A 159 -21.49 -9.93 -8.93
N LYS A 160 -20.28 -10.13 -8.40
CA LYS A 160 -19.13 -10.59 -9.19
C LYS A 160 -19.35 -12.06 -9.58
N HIS A 161 -19.80 -12.29 -10.80
CA HIS A 161 -19.83 -13.62 -11.39
C HIS A 161 -18.55 -13.85 -12.20
N PRO A 162 -17.67 -14.77 -11.79
CA PRO A 162 -16.49 -15.10 -12.58
C PRO A 162 -16.96 -15.68 -13.93
N ARG A 163 -16.73 -14.94 -15.02
CA ARG A 163 -16.93 -15.46 -16.37
C ARG A 163 -15.72 -16.28 -16.76
N ARG A 164 -15.98 -17.46 -17.33
CA ARG A 164 -14.93 -18.22 -18.03
C ARG A 164 -14.53 -17.44 -19.28
N LEU A 165 -13.23 -17.31 -19.49
CA LEU A 165 -12.64 -16.67 -20.65
C LEU A 165 -11.86 -17.70 -21.45
N ASP A 166 -12.30 -17.89 -22.70
CA ASP A 166 -11.72 -18.84 -23.66
C ASP A 166 -10.73 -18.14 -24.61
N ILE A 167 -10.39 -16.88 -24.34
CA ILE A 167 -9.41 -16.08 -25.09
C ILE A 167 -8.07 -16.16 -24.37
N PRO A 168 -6.94 -16.40 -25.08
CA PRO A 168 -5.61 -16.36 -24.48
C PRO A 168 -5.37 -15.07 -23.71
N THR A 169 -5.07 -15.20 -22.42
CA THR A 169 -4.89 -14.06 -21.50
C THR A 169 -3.56 -14.18 -20.79
N LEU A 170 -2.79 -13.10 -20.73
CA LEU A 170 -1.56 -13.02 -19.94
C LEU A 170 -1.86 -12.26 -18.65
N LEU A 171 -1.60 -12.90 -17.52
CA LEU A 171 -1.67 -12.29 -16.18
C LEU A 171 -0.24 -11.97 -15.73
N LEU A 172 0.01 -10.71 -15.39
CA LEU A 172 1.31 -10.24 -14.89
C LEU A 172 1.20 -9.90 -13.41
N SER A 173 2.21 -10.27 -12.62
CA SER A 173 2.28 -9.94 -11.20
C SER A 173 3.69 -9.54 -10.79
N GLY A 174 3.79 -8.56 -9.89
CA GLY A 174 5.01 -8.34 -9.12
C GLY A 174 5.11 -9.35 -7.98
N GLU A 175 6.32 -9.81 -7.68
CA GLU A 175 6.61 -10.68 -6.53
C GLU A 175 6.42 -9.92 -5.20
N TYR A 176 6.70 -8.61 -5.19
CA TYR A 176 6.62 -7.74 -4.02
C TYR A 176 5.53 -6.69 -4.13
N ASP A 177 4.56 -6.85 -5.04
CA ASP A 177 3.47 -5.88 -5.20
C ASP A 177 2.61 -5.80 -3.91
N PRO A 178 2.60 -4.65 -3.21
CA PRO A 178 1.85 -4.49 -1.97
C PRO A 178 0.34 -4.29 -2.22
N ALA A 179 -0.06 -3.84 -3.40
CA ALA A 179 -1.44 -3.54 -3.77
C ALA A 179 -2.15 -4.73 -4.43
N THR A 180 -1.45 -5.49 -5.27
CA THR A 180 -1.96 -6.73 -5.88
C THR A 180 -1.07 -7.95 -5.61
N PRO A 181 -1.12 -8.51 -4.38
CA PRO A 181 -0.25 -9.60 -3.99
C PRO A 181 -0.35 -10.82 -4.92
N THR A 182 0.79 -11.47 -5.20
CA THR A 182 0.92 -12.56 -6.20
C THR A 182 -0.09 -13.70 -6.01
N HIS A 183 -0.50 -14.00 -4.77
CA HIS A 183 -1.48 -15.05 -4.50
C HIS A 183 -2.85 -14.78 -5.17
N TRP A 184 -3.23 -13.53 -5.43
CA TRP A 184 -4.44 -13.18 -6.19
C TRP A 184 -4.37 -13.64 -7.66
N HIS A 185 -3.16 -13.79 -8.20
CA HIS A 185 -2.94 -14.25 -9.58
C HIS A 185 -3.01 -15.77 -9.70
N ILE A 186 -2.61 -16.50 -8.65
CA ILE A 186 -2.58 -17.97 -8.62
C ILE A 186 -3.98 -18.57 -8.43
N VAL A 187 -4.92 -17.84 -7.82
CA VAL A 187 -6.31 -18.30 -7.61
C VAL A 187 -7.20 -18.09 -8.86
N ARG A 188 -6.89 -17.07 -9.68
CA ARG A 188 -7.63 -16.76 -10.91
C ARG A 188 -7.48 -17.68 -12.13
N PRO A 189 -6.47 -18.57 -12.32
CA PRO A 189 -6.33 -19.37 -13.54
C PRO A 189 -7.52 -20.30 -13.80
N LYS A 190 -8.32 -20.63 -12.77
CA LYS A 190 -9.55 -21.43 -12.95
C LYS A 190 -10.60 -20.74 -13.84
N ALA A 191 -10.56 -19.41 -13.98
CA ALA A 191 -11.44 -18.65 -14.86
C ALA A 191 -10.86 -18.45 -16.28
N PHE A 192 -9.55 -18.64 -16.47
CA PHE A 192 -8.83 -18.41 -17.72
C PHE A 192 -8.27 -19.73 -18.24
N LEU A 193 -9.06 -20.46 -19.04
CA LEU A 193 -8.71 -21.82 -19.50
C LEU A 193 -7.45 -21.86 -20.39
N LEU A 194 -7.15 -20.74 -21.07
CA LEU A 194 -5.95 -20.54 -21.88
C LEU A 194 -5.01 -19.48 -21.27
N GLY A 195 -5.15 -19.21 -19.97
CA GLY A 195 -4.39 -18.19 -19.27
C GLY A 195 -2.93 -18.61 -19.03
N ARG A 196 -2.00 -17.66 -19.16
CA ARG A 196 -0.64 -17.78 -18.64
C ARG A 196 -0.43 -16.74 -17.55
N SER A 197 0.23 -17.12 -16.46
CA SER A 197 0.69 -16.21 -15.42
C SER A 197 2.20 -16.03 -15.49
N SER A 198 2.68 -14.79 -15.45
CA SER A 198 4.09 -14.47 -15.33
C SER A 198 4.30 -13.58 -14.11
N CYS A 199 5.25 -13.97 -13.27
CA CYS A 199 5.67 -13.18 -12.13
C CYS A 199 7.03 -12.55 -12.43
N PHE A 200 7.20 -11.29 -12.05
CA PHE A 200 8.48 -10.59 -12.14
C PHE A 200 9.03 -10.34 -10.74
N ALA A 201 10.34 -10.49 -10.58
CA ALA A 201 11.03 -10.10 -9.37
C ALA A 201 11.07 -8.56 -9.31
N GLY A 202 10.28 -7.97 -8.42
CA GLY A 202 10.18 -6.51 -8.29
C GLY A 202 8.91 -6.06 -7.55
N LEU A 203 8.87 -4.75 -7.27
CA LEU A 203 7.72 -4.04 -6.74
C LEU A 203 6.79 -3.64 -7.90
N GLY A 204 5.47 -3.73 -7.68
CA GLY A 204 4.44 -3.33 -8.64
C GLY A 204 4.30 -4.24 -9.87
N THR A 205 3.30 -3.95 -10.71
CA THR A 205 3.02 -4.69 -11.95
C THR A 205 3.58 -4.07 -13.23
N MET A 206 4.11 -2.84 -13.20
CA MET A 206 4.84 -2.16 -14.29
C MET A 206 5.41 -0.82 -13.80
#